data_AF-A0A348WK98-F1
#
_entry.id   AF-A0A348WK98-F1
#
_cell.length_a   1.000
_cell.length_b   1.000
_cell.length_c   1.000
_cell.angle_alpha   90.00
_cell.angle_beta   90.00
_cell.angle_gamma   90.00
#
_symmetry.space_group_name_H-M   'P 1'
#
loop_
_entity.id
_entity.type
_entity.pdbx_description
1 polymer ?
#
loop_
_entity_poly.entity_id
_entity_poly.type
_entity_poly.pdbx_seq_one_letter_code
_entity_poly.pdbx_strand_id
1 'polypeptide(L)' 'MENIVKIKDDDRRRHIYCIGKTGTGKTTWMQNLAYQDIMEGKGVCVVDPHGDMTDWLLQRIPKERIDDVIYF' A
#
# COMPACT_ATOMS: atom_id res chain seq x y z
N MET A 1 -8.02 20.37 -2.94
CA MET A 1 -7.08 19.72 -3.87
C MET A 1 -6.42 18.59 -3.12
N GLU A 2 -6.55 17.35 -3.57
CA GLU A 2 -5.77 16.24 -3.00
C GLU A 2 -4.32 16.39 -3.41
N ASN A 3 -3.41 16.43 -2.44
CA ASN A 3 -1.98 16.39 -2.70
C ASN A 3 -1.56 14.93 -2.84
N ILE A 4 -1.33 14.49 -4.08
CA ILE A 4 -0.86 13.14 -4.37
C ILE A 4 0.60 13.03 -3.91
N VAL A 5 0.83 12.23 -2.86
CA VAL A 5 2.17 11.84 -2.40
C VAL A 5 2.54 10.53 -3.08
N LYS A 6 3.50 10.59 -4.01
CA LYS A 6 3.98 9.43 -4.78
C LYS A 6 5.51 9.36 -4.82
N ILE A 7 6.03 8.15 -5.02
CA ILE A 7 7.45 7.91 -5.28
C ILE A 7 7.58 7.49 -6.74
N LYS A 8 8.56 8.06 -7.46
CA LYS A 8 8.81 7.69 -8.86
C LYS A 8 9.26 6.23 -8.95
N ASP A 9 8.87 5.54 -10.01
CA ASP A 9 9.22 4.13 -10.20
C ASP A 9 10.73 3.87 -10.17
N ASP A 10 11.57 4.81 -10.63
CA ASP A 10 13.04 4.68 -10.52
C ASP A 10 13.54 4.74 -9.08
N ASP A 11 12.96 5.60 -8.24
CA ASP A 11 13.35 5.73 -6.84
C ASP A 11 12.90 4.52 -6.03
N ARG A 12 11.75 3.93 -6.37
CA ARG A 12 11.19 2.74 -5.69
C ARG A 12 12.09 1.50 -5.83
N ARG A 13 12.85 1.39 -6.92
CA ARG A 13 13.81 0.31 -7.14
C ARG A 13 14.97 0.31 -6.14
N ARG A 14 15.22 1.43 -5.45
CA ARG A 14 16.30 1.57 -4.45
C ARG A 14 15.90 1.12 -3.05
N HIS A 15 14.69 0.56 -2.91
CA HIS A 15 14.05 0.25 -1.63
C HIS A 15 13.80 1.49 -0.77
N ILE A 16 12.99 1.31 0.28
CA ILE A 16 12.58 2.38 1.16
C ILE A 16 12.79 1.89 2.59
N TYR A 17 13.44 2.72 3.40
CA TYR A 17 13.48 2.53 4.84
C TYR A 17 12.67 3.63 5.54
N CYS A 18 11.58 3.24 6.21
CA CYS A 18 10.66 4.16 6.88
C CYS A 18 10.77 4.01 8.41
N ILE A 19 11.23 5.05 9.11
CA ILE A 19 11.43 5.04 10.57
C ILE A 19 10.55 6.11 11.22
N GLY A 20 10.02 5.82 12.41
CA GLY A 20 9.26 6.77 13.21
C GLY A 20 8.54 6.07 14.37
N LYS A 21 8.13 6.82 15.39
CA LYS A 21 7.37 6.29 16.54
C LYS A 21 5.96 5.84 16.13
N THR A 22 5.26 5.10 16.98
CA THR A 22 3.84 4.79 16.79
C THR A 22 3.03 6.08 16.67
N GLY A 23 2.00 6.09 15.82
CA GLY A 23 1.15 7.27 15.59
C GLY A 23 1.73 8.32 14.64
N THR A 24 2.94 8.15 14.09
CA THR A 24 3.53 9.12 13.15
C THR A 24 3.09 8.93 11.69
N GLY A 25 2.09 8.08 11.42
CA GLY A 25 1.51 7.91 10.07
C GLY A 25 2.23 6.94 9.13
N LYS A 26 3.17 6.11 9.62
CA LYS A 26 3.89 5.14 8.76
C LYS A 26 2.97 4.15 8.06
N THR A 27 2.05 3.52 8.81
CA THR A 27 1.07 2.57 8.25
C THR A 27 0.19 3.25 7.21
N THR A 28 -0.31 4.46 7.50
CA THR A 28 -1.10 5.26 6.55
C THR A 28 -0.31 5.55 5.27
N TRP A 29 0.97 5.88 5.39
CA TRP A 29 1.82 6.12 4.24
C TRP A 29 2.02 4.87 3.39
N MET A 30 2.31 3.72 4.02
CA MET A 30 2.44 2.43 3.34
C MET A 30 1.13 1.95 2.68
N GLN A 31 0.00 2.12 3.35
CA GLN A 31 -1.35 1.86 2.80
C GLN A 31 -1.58 2.65 1.51
N ASN A 32 -1.27 3.94 1.52
CA ASN A 32 -1.45 4.79 0.34
C ASN A 32 -0.51 4.42 -0.81
N LEU A 33 0.73 3.99 -0.53
CA LEU A 33 1.62 3.48 -1.57
C LEU A 33 1.09 2.20 -2.22
N ALA A 34 0.66 1.23 -1.40
CA ALA A 34 0.10 -0.02 -1.90
C ALA A 34 -1.22 0.21 -2.66
N TYR A 35 -2.08 1.11 -2.16
CA TYR A 35 -3.32 1.48 -2.85
C TYR A 35 -3.06 2.11 -4.21
N GLN A 36 -2.11 3.04 -4.31
CA GLN A 36 -1.71 3.63 -5.60
C GLN A 36 -1.27 2.56 -6.60
N ASP A 37 -0.47 1.59 -6.18
CA ASP A 37 -0.06 0.48 -7.04
C ASP A 37 -1.24 -0.37 -7.51
N ILE A 38 -2.15 -0.74 -6.59
CA ILE A 38 -3.32 -1.55 -6.93
C ILE A 38 -4.18 -0.82 -7.97
N MET A 39 -4.41 0.48 -7.77
CA MET A 39 -5.17 1.33 -8.71
C MET A 39 -4.46 1.50 -10.06
N GLU A 40 -3.13 1.49 -10.08
CA GLU A 40 -2.32 1.50 -11.32
C GLU A 40 -2.24 0.12 -12.00
N GLY A 41 -2.92 -0.91 -11.48
CA GLY A 41 -2.89 -2.26 -12.02
C GLY A 41 -1.60 -3.04 -11.69
N LYS A 42 -0.76 -2.52 -10.79
CA LYS A 42 0.46 -3.19 -10.33
C LYS A 42 0.11 -4.26 -9.29
N GLY A 43 0.93 -5.32 -9.22
CA GLY A 43 0.86 -6.31 -8.14
C GLY A 43 1.55 -5.80 -6.89
N VAL A 44 1.00 -6.12 -5.71
CA VAL A 44 1.60 -5.79 -4.41
C VAL A 44 1.60 -7.02 -3.50
N CYS A 45 2.57 -7.08 -2.60
CA CYS A 45 2.61 -8.04 -1.51
C CYS A 45 2.73 -7.26 -0.19
N VAL A 46 1.87 -7.59 0.77
CA VAL A 46 1.83 -6.95 2.08
C VAL A 46 2.02 -8.03 3.14
N VAL A 47 2.99 -7.80 4.02
CA VAL A 47 3.24 -8.64 5.20
C VAL A 47 2.93 -7.78 6.41
N ASP A 48 1.78 -8.04 7.03
CA ASP A 48 1.27 -7.24 8.14
C ASP A 48 0.94 -8.15 9.33
N PRO A 49 1.75 -8.14 10.41
CA PRO A 49 1.51 -8.95 11.59
C PRO A 49 0.31 -8.49 12.43
N HIS A 50 -0.22 -7.28 12.19
CA HIS A 50 -1.34 -6.72 12.94
C HIS A 50 -2.67 -6.82 12.19
N GLY A 51 -2.65 -6.93 10.87
CA GLY A 51 -3.83 -7.10 10.02
C GLY A 51 -4.53 -5.79 9.63
N ASP A 52 -4.36 -4.71 10.40
CA ASP A 52 -5.02 -3.43 10.17
C ASP A 52 -4.73 -2.83 8.77
N MET A 53 -3.52 -3.01 8.24
CA MET A 53 -3.16 -2.55 6.89
C MET A 53 -3.79 -3.44 5.82
N THR A 54 -3.79 -4.75 6.03
CA THR A 54 -4.37 -5.71 5.09
C THR A 54 -5.88 -5.52 4.96
N ASP A 55 -6.59 -5.42 6.08
CA ASP A 55 -8.04 -5.18 6.10
C ASP A 55 -8.42 -3.88 5.38
N TRP A 56 -7.62 -2.81 5.62
CA TRP A 56 -7.83 -1.52 4.96
C TRP A 56 -7.68 -1.61 3.43
N LEU A 57 -6.71 -2.40 2.95
CA LEU A 57 -6.48 -2.62 1.52
C LEU A 57 -7.56 -3.51 0.89
N LEU A 58 -7.91 -4.62 1.54
CA LEU A 58 -8.94 -5.56 1.05
C LEU A 58 -10.28 -4.86 0.79
N GLN A 59 -10.67 -3.92 1.65
CA GLN A 59 -11.89 -3.10 1.47
C GLN A 59 -11.84 -2.14 0.28
N ARG A 60 -10.67 -1.95 -0.35
CA ARG A 60 -10.40 -0.96 -1.39
C ARG A 60 -9.91 -1.58 -2.70
N ILE A 61 -9.88 -2.90 -2.81
CA ILE A 61 -9.52 -3.59 -4.05
C ILE A 61 -10.62 -3.32 -5.11
N PRO A 62 -10.27 -2.91 -6.34
CA PRO A 62 -11.22 -2.75 -7.43
C PRO A 62 -11.96 -4.05 -7.70
N LYS A 63 -13.25 -3.98 -8.03
CA LYS A 63 -14.08 -5.19 -8.22
C LYS A 63 -13.52 -6.11 -9.29
N GLU A 64 -12.98 -5.52 -10.35
CA GLU A 64 -12.34 -6.19 -11.48
C GLU A 64 -11.02 -6.91 -11.12
N ARG A 65 -10.48 -6.69 -9.91
CA ARG A 65 -9.24 -7.31 -9.43
C ARG A 65 -9.45 -8.24 -8.23
N ILE A 66 -10.70 -8.53 -7.85
CA ILE A 66 -10.99 -9.41 -6.71
C ILE A 66 -10.37 -10.80 -6.90
N ASP A 67 -10.37 -11.32 -8.14
CA ASP A 67 -9.83 -12.64 -8.45
C ASP A 67 -8.29 -12.69 -8.41
N ASP A 68 -7.60 -11.54 -8.34
CA ASP A 68 -6.15 -11.46 -8.15
C ASP A 68 -5.73 -11.67 -6.68
N VAL A 69 -6.68 -11.69 -5.75
CA VAL A 69 -6.41 -11.61 -4.31
C VAL A 69 -6.07 -12.98 -3.74
N ILE A 70 -4.91 -13.05 -3.09
CA ILE A 70 -4.48 -14.20 -2.30
C ILE A 70 -4.30 -13.71 -0.85
N TYR A 71 -5.03 -14.32 0.08
CA TYR A 71 -5.00 -13.97 1.51
C TYR A 71 -4.87 -15.23 2.36
N PHE A 72 -3.89 -15.26 3.28
CA PHE A 72 -3.59 -16.37 4.18
C PHE A 72 -2.94 -15.86 5.47
#